data_AF-A0A7W0MIJ0-F1
#
_entry.id   AF-A0A7W0MIJ0-F1
#
_cell.length_a   1.000
_cell.length_b   1.000
_cell.length_c   1.000
_cell.angle_alpha   90.00
_cell.angle_beta   90.00
_cell.angle_gamma   90.00
#
_symmetry.space_group_name_H-M   'P 1'
#
loop_
_entity.id
_entity.type
_entity.pdbx_description
1 polymer ?
#
loop_
_entity_poly.entity_id
_entity_poly.type
_entity_poly.pdbx_seq_one_letter_code
_entity_poly.pdbx_strand_id
1 'polypeptide(L)'
;MGYARPRPKRLAEKLLQIRNALGLSQTDLWRRLGVEDEISHKLISKYELDQNEPPLKVLLQYARVAGVHTEALIDDNLDLPYKLPGDVRHEEIKRKYIPRGKKR
;
A
#
# COMPACT_ATOMS: atom_id res chain seq x y z
N MET A 1 -13.22 27.14 0.37
CA MET A 1 -13.23 26.16 -0.74
C MET A 1 -12.08 25.21 -0.49
N GLY A 2 -12.35 23.93 -0.21
CA GLY A 2 -11.28 22.96 0.07
C GLY A 2 -10.54 22.62 -1.22
N TYR A 3 -9.22 22.78 -1.24
CA TYR A 3 -8.42 22.31 -2.36
C TYR A 3 -8.43 20.78 -2.36
N ALA A 4 -8.69 20.17 -3.52
CA ALA A 4 -8.51 18.74 -3.68
C ALA A 4 -7.06 18.41 -3.36
N ARG A 5 -6.85 17.40 -2.50
CA ARG A 5 -5.50 16.93 -2.17
C ARG A 5 -4.83 16.48 -3.48
N PRO A 6 -3.57 16.89 -3.75
CA PRO A 6 -2.81 16.31 -4.85
C PRO A 6 -2.71 14.80 -4.69
N ARG A 7 -3.04 14.05 -5.75
CA ARG A 7 -2.96 12.60 -5.80
C ARG A 7 -1.90 12.16 -6.84
N PRO A 8 -1.15 11.07 -6.60
CA PRO A 8 -0.24 10.54 -7.60
C PRO A 8 -1.03 10.03 -8.81
N LYS A 9 -0.62 10.41 -10.02
CA LYS A 9 -1.32 10.07 -11.26
C LYS A 9 -1.14 8.60 -11.64
N ARG A 10 -0.05 7.97 -11.21
CA ARG A 10 0.33 6.59 -11.54
C ARG A 10 0.05 5.59 -10.42
N LEU A 11 -0.63 6.01 -9.35
CA LEU A 11 -0.84 5.14 -8.19
C LEU A 11 -1.60 3.86 -8.58
N ALA A 12 -2.75 3.99 -9.24
CA ALA A 12 -3.58 2.84 -9.61
C ALA A 12 -2.83 1.79 -10.45
N GLU A 13 -2.05 2.27 -11.44
CA GLU A 13 -1.18 1.43 -12.28
C GLU A 13 -0.19 0.64 -11.45
N LYS A 14 0.50 1.30 -10.50
CA LYS A 14 1.48 0.66 -9.61
C LYS A 14 0.85 -0.38 -8.69
N LEU A 15 -0.34 -0.11 -8.14
CA LEU A 15 -1.06 -1.07 -7.30
C LEU A 15 -1.45 -2.32 -8.08
N LEU A 16 -1.94 -2.14 -9.31
CA LEU A 16 -2.26 -3.24 -10.23
C LEU A 16 -1.02 -4.05 -10.60
N GLN A 17 0.10 -3.37 -10.89
CA GLN A 17 1.38 -4.01 -11.19
C GLN A 17 1.85 -4.88 -10.02
N ILE A 18 1.75 -4.40 -8.77
CA ILE A 18 2.08 -5.19 -7.58
C ILE A 18 1.24 -6.45 -7.52
N ARG A 19 -0.08 -6.34 -7.68
CA ARG A 19 -0.97 -7.52 -7.62
C ARG A 19 -0.57 -8.57 -8.65
N ASN A 20 -0.37 -8.14 -9.89
CA ASN A 20 -0.05 -9.02 -11.00
C ASN A 20 1.34 -9.66 -10.83
N ALA A 21 2.34 -8.89 -10.40
CA ALA A 21 3.70 -9.40 -10.17
C ALA A 21 3.77 -10.43 -9.04
N LEU A 22 2.92 -10.30 -8.02
CA LEU A 22 2.79 -11.28 -6.94
C LEU A 22 1.92 -12.49 -7.31
N GLY A 23 1.28 -12.49 -8.49
CA GLY A 23 0.43 -13.59 -8.95
C GLY A 23 -0.87 -13.76 -8.14
N LEU A 24 -1.39 -12.67 -7.56
CA LEU A 24 -2.54 -12.71 -6.65
C LEU A 24 -3.85 -12.30 -7.33
N SER A 25 -4.97 -12.92 -6.93
CA SER A 25 -6.29 -12.33 -7.19
C SER A 25 -6.51 -11.08 -6.33
N GLN A 26 -7.52 -10.27 -6.63
CA GLN A 26 -7.87 -9.10 -5.80
C GLN A 26 -8.22 -9.50 -4.36
N THR A 27 -8.91 -10.64 -4.19
CA THR A 27 -9.25 -11.19 -2.88
C THR A 27 -8.03 -11.72 -2.14
N ASP A 28 -7.10 -12.38 -2.83
CA ASP A 28 -5.86 -12.87 -2.21
C ASP A 28 -4.95 -11.72 -1.80
N LEU A 29 -4.87 -10.66 -2.62
CA LEU A 29 -4.15 -9.45 -2.27
C LEU A 29 -4.77 -8.77 -1.04
N TRP A 30 -6.09 -8.63 -0.98
CA TRP A 30 -6.78 -8.08 0.19
C TRP A 30 -6.42 -8.81 1.48
N ARG A 31 -6.41 -10.15 1.46
CA ARG A 31 -5.94 -10.98 2.59
C ARG A 31 -4.46 -10.79 2.87
N ARG A 32 -3.63 -10.76 1.83
CA ARG A 32 -2.18 -10.59 1.96
C ARG A 32 -1.79 -9.25 2.58
N LEU A 33 -2.58 -8.21 2.34
CA LEU A 33 -2.38 -6.88 2.92
C LEU A 33 -2.73 -6.84 4.43
N GLY A 34 -3.49 -7.80 4.95
CA GLY A 34 -3.89 -7.83 6.36
C GLY A 34 -4.82 -6.67 6.75
N VAL A 35 -5.72 -6.29 5.84
CA VAL A 35 -6.62 -5.12 5.97
C VAL A 35 -8.09 -5.51 6.02
N GLU A 36 -8.39 -6.76 6.37
CA GLU A 36 -9.73 -7.33 6.37
C GLU A 36 -10.71 -6.59 7.30
N ASP A 37 -10.20 -6.09 8.43
CA ASP A 37 -10.97 -5.31 9.40
C ASP A 37 -11.08 -3.81 9.02
N GLU A 38 -10.29 -3.34 8.06
CA GLU A 38 -10.21 -1.92 7.68
C GLU A 38 -11.02 -1.61 6.41
N ILE A 39 -11.00 -2.52 5.43
CA ILE A 39 -11.63 -2.30 4.13
C ILE A 39 -12.30 -3.56 3.58
N SER A 40 -13.36 -3.38 2.78
CA SER A 40 -13.94 -4.46 1.98
C SER A 40 -13.01 -4.83 0.81
N HIS A 41 -12.93 -6.12 0.47
CA HIS A 41 -12.17 -6.59 -0.70
C HIS A 41 -12.54 -5.86 -2.01
N LYS A 42 -13.78 -5.37 -2.15
CA LYS A 42 -14.25 -4.64 -3.33
C LYS A 42 -13.49 -3.34 -3.57
N LEU A 43 -12.86 -2.79 -2.54
CA LEU A 43 -12.08 -1.56 -2.64
C LEU A 43 -10.76 -1.76 -3.42
N ILE A 44 -10.20 -2.98 -3.45
CA ILE A 44 -8.99 -3.28 -4.24
C ILE A 44 -9.19 -2.92 -5.71
N SER A 45 -10.30 -3.37 -6.31
CA SER A 45 -10.63 -3.04 -7.70
C SER A 45 -10.76 -1.53 -7.93
N LYS A 46 -11.38 -0.81 -6.99
CA LYS A 46 -11.52 0.65 -7.10
C LYS A 46 -10.17 1.37 -7.04
N TYR A 47 -9.23 0.87 -6.25
CA TYR A 47 -7.87 1.40 -6.18
C TYR A 47 -7.09 1.14 -7.48
N GLU A 48 -7.21 -0.07 -8.04
CA GLU A 48 -6.56 -0.45 -9.30
C GLU A 48 -7.13 0.27 -10.53
N LEU A 49 -8.34 0.83 -10.42
CA LEU A 49 -9.04 1.56 -11.49
C LEU A 49 -9.02 3.10 -11.30
N ASP A 50 -8.24 3.63 -10.35
CA ASP A 50 -8.19 5.06 -10.00
C ASP A 50 -9.56 5.68 -9.61
N GLN A 51 -10.51 4.83 -9.20
CA GLN A 51 -11.85 5.25 -8.76
C GLN A 51 -11.88 5.67 -7.29
N ASN A 52 -10.88 5.23 -6.52
CA ASN A 52 -10.72 5.60 -5.12
C ASN A 52 -9.23 5.60 -4.76
N GLU A 53 -8.83 6.42 -3.79
CA GLU A 53 -7.48 6.40 -3.25
C GLU A 53 -7.42 5.51 -2.00
N PRO A 54 -6.44 4.59 -1.88
CA PRO A 54 -6.28 3.81 -0.67
C PRO A 54 -5.88 4.72 0.51
N PRO A 55 -6.43 4.48 1.72
CA PRO A 55 -5.92 5.13 2.93
C PRO A 55 -4.41 4.89 3.10
N LEU A 56 -3.70 5.82 3.73
CA LEU A 56 -2.24 5.73 3.92
C LEU A 56 -1.80 4.42 4.59
N LYS A 57 -2.61 3.86 5.51
CA LYS A 57 -2.33 2.56 6.12
C LYS A 57 -2.36 1.42 5.12
N VAL A 58 -3.36 1.40 4.24
CA VAL A 58 -3.49 0.38 3.17
C VAL A 58 -2.33 0.54 2.19
N LEU A 59 -2.01 1.77 1.79
CA LEU A 59 -0.88 2.07 0.90
C LEU A 59 0.47 1.63 1.50
N LEU A 60 0.64 1.80 2.82
CA LEU A 60 1.81 1.29 3.54
C LEU A 60 1.89 -0.25 3.49
N GLN A 61 0.75 -0.96 3.60
CA GLN A 61 0.76 -2.42 3.45
C GLN A 61 1.13 -2.86 2.04
N TYR A 62 0.67 -2.14 1.00
CA TYR A 62 1.12 -2.39 -0.37
C TYR A 62 2.63 -2.32 -0.50
N ALA A 63 3.25 -1.26 0.04
CA ALA A 63 4.71 -1.11 0.02
C ALA A 63 5.42 -2.27 0.75
N ARG A 64 4.87 -2.73 1.87
CA ARG A 64 5.42 -3.84 2.67
C ARG A 64 5.35 -5.18 1.95
N VAL A 65 4.18 -5.54 1.40
CA VAL A 65 4.02 -6.83 0.69
C VAL A 65 4.79 -6.85 -0.63
N ALA A 66 4.93 -5.69 -1.27
CA ALA A 66 5.74 -5.52 -2.46
C ALA A 66 7.25 -5.45 -2.17
N GLY A 67 7.67 -5.29 -0.91
CA GLY A 67 9.09 -5.15 -0.56
C GLY A 67 9.73 -3.90 -1.16
N VAL A 68 9.01 -2.78 -1.19
CA VAL A 68 9.48 -1.48 -1.71
C VAL A 68 9.28 -0.36 -0.69
N HIS A 69 9.96 0.77 -0.89
CA HIS A 69 9.68 1.99 -0.15
C HIS A 69 8.35 2.60 -0.60
N THR A 70 7.62 3.24 0.32
CA THR A 70 6.33 3.88 -0.01
C THR A 70 6.48 5.00 -1.04
N GLU A 71 7.65 5.65 -1.12
CA GLU A 71 7.97 6.67 -2.14
C GLU A 71 7.76 6.14 -3.57
N ALA A 72 8.11 4.87 -3.82
CA ALA A 72 7.93 4.25 -5.13
C ALA A 72 6.46 4.18 -5.54
N LEU A 73 5.52 4.25 -4.59
CA LEU A 73 4.07 4.28 -4.87
C LEU A 73 3.54 5.69 -5.08
N ILE A 74 4.08 6.70 -4.37
CA ILE A 74 3.51 8.06 -4.34
C ILE A 74 4.23 9.06 -5.25
N ASP A 75 5.47 8.79 -5.66
CA ASP A 75 6.21 9.64 -6.60
C ASP A 75 5.98 9.16 -8.03
N ASP A 76 5.34 9.98 -8.86
CA ASP A 76 5.06 9.66 -10.26
C ASP A 76 6.32 9.49 -11.12
N ASN A 77 7.48 10.00 -10.66
CA ASN A 77 8.76 9.91 -11.37
C ASN A 77 9.51 8.61 -11.08
N LEU A 78 9.06 7.82 -10.10
CA LEU A 78 9.67 6.54 -9.75
C LEU A 78 8.86 5.38 -10.33
N ASP A 79 9.56 4.37 -10.82
CA ASP A 79 8.95 3.10 -11.21
C ASP A 79 9.10 2.06 -10.09
N LEU A 80 8.25 1.04 -10.14
CA LEU A 80 8.45 -0.16 -9.32
C LEU A 80 9.63 -0.97 -9.86
N PRO A 81 10.35 -1.71 -8.98
CA PRO A 81 11.43 -2.58 -9.44
C PRO A 81 10.89 -3.66 -10.37
N TYR A 82 11.75 -4.13 -11.27
CA TYR A 82 11.39 -5.14 -12.28
C TYR A 82 10.93 -6.48 -11.67
N LYS A 83 11.43 -6.83 -10.48
CA LYS A 83 11.03 -8.03 -9.73
C LYS A 83 10.38 -7.63 -8.42
N LEU A 84 9.26 -8.28 -8.11
CA LEU A 84 8.55 -8.14 -6.84
C LEU A 84 8.36 -9.54 -6.20
N PRO A 85 8.42 -9.66 -4.87
CA PRO A 85 8.79 -8.61 -3.90
C PRO A 85 10.21 -8.09 -4.10
N GLY A 86 10.44 -6.81 -3.81
CA GLY A 86 11.76 -6.19 -3.80
C GLY A 86 12.58 -6.59 -2.57
N ASP A 87 13.66 -5.87 -2.32
CA ASP A 87 14.66 -6.15 -1.27
C ASP A 87 14.49 -5.30 0.00
N VAL A 88 13.49 -4.40 0.06
CA VAL A 88 13.28 -3.51 1.19
C VAL A 88 12.75 -4.27 2.41
N ARG A 89 13.50 -4.20 3.52
CA ARG A 89 13.17 -4.84 4.81
C ARG A 89 12.48 -3.87 5.75
N HIS A 90 11.16 -4.02 5.91
CA HIS A 90 10.35 -3.16 6.79
C HIS A 90 10.39 -3.56 8.28
N GLU A 91 10.92 -4.74 8.62
CA GLU A 91 10.90 -5.30 9.97
C GLU A 91 11.90 -4.65 10.94
N GLU A 92 12.93 -4.01 10.40
CA GLU A 92 14.04 -3.43 11.15
C GLU A 92 13.69 -2.05 11.76
N ILE A 93 12.59 -1.44 11.31
CA ILE A 93 12.12 -0.10 11.72
C ILE A 93 10.93 -0.24 12.69
N LYS A 94 11.10 -1.04 13.74
CA LYS A 94 10.09 -1.16 14.80
C LYS A 94 10.28 -0.08 15.86
N ARG A 95 9.17 0.44 16.38
CA ARG A 95 9.17 1.41 17.49
C ARG A 95 9.92 0.81 18.69
N LYS A 96 11.08 1.38 19.04
CA LYS A 96 11.94 0.91 20.14
C LYS A 96 11.35 1.10 21.55
N TYR A 97 10.39 2.00 21.72
CA TYR A 97 9.81 2.33 23.02
C TYR A 97 8.28 2.37 23.00
N ILE A 98 7.65 1.50 23.78
CA ILE A 98 6.21 1.55 24.08
C ILE A 98 6.01 2.59 25.18
N PRO A 99 5.22 3.65 24.97
CA PRO A 99 4.92 4.60 26.03
C PRO A 99 4.21 3.86 27.17
N ARG A 100 4.75 3.98 28.38
CA ARG A 100 4.16 3.42 29.62
C ARG A 100 2.67 3.71 29.61
N GLY A 101 1.87 2.64 29.64
CA GLY A 101 0.42 2.71 29.51
C GLY A 101 -0.18 3.73 30.47
N LYS A 102 -1.11 4.55 29.95
CA LYS A 102 -1.99 5.36 30.77
C LYS A 102 -2.78 4.38 31.63
N LYS A 103 -2.40 4.22 32.91
CA LYS A 103 -3.22 3.51 33.91
C LYS A 103 -4.62 4.14 33.82
N ARG A 104 -5.59 3.35 33.37
CA ARG A 104 -7.00 3.62 33.62
C ARG A 104 -7.32 3.16 35.04
#